data_AF-A0A7J4S4W0-F1
#
_entry.id   AF-A0A7J4S4W0-F1
#
_cell.length_a   1.000
_cell.length_b   1.000
_cell.length_c   1.000
_cell.angle_alpha   90.00
_cell.angle_beta   90.00
_cell.angle_gamma   90.00
#
_symmetry.space_group_name_H-M   'P 1'
#
loop_
_entity.id
_entity.type
_entity.pdbx_description
1 polymer ?
#
loop_
_entity_poly.entity_id
_entity_poly.type
_entity_poly.pdbx_seq_one_letter_code
_entity_poly.pdbx_strand_id
1 'polypeptide(L)' 'AQAQRQHEETTTFRTEVDVPSDRIRLGIPFAFEIPISGDVQSAYRGTYSYYSYMLQIGLDIAWGFDLVAQTPIVIVR' A
#
# COMPACT_ATOMS: atom_id res chain seq x y z
N ALA A 1 15.72 25.19 34.47
CA ALA A 1 15.59 24.78 33.06
C ALA A 1 14.62 23.61 32.99
N GLN A 2 13.42 23.81 32.45
CA GLN A 2 12.47 22.73 32.20
C GLN A 2 12.12 22.78 30.71
N ALA A 3 12.41 21.68 30.01
CA ALA A 3 12.26 21.55 28.58
C ALA A 3 10.77 21.43 28.22
N GLN A 4 10.27 22.43 27.52
CA GLN A 4 8.94 22.44 26.90
C GLN A 4 8.91 21.37 25.80
N ARG A 5 8.23 20.24 26.03
CA ARG A 5 7.94 19.29 24.95
C ARG A 5 6.87 19.92 24.07
N GLN A 6 7.27 20.38 22.89
CA GLN A 6 6.35 20.78 21.83
C GLN A 6 5.57 19.53 21.41
N HIS A 7 4.26 19.58 21.61
CA HIS A 7 3.31 18.63 21.03
C HIS A 7 3.19 19.03 19.56
N GLU A 8 3.79 18.25 18.68
CA GLU A 8 3.70 18.45 17.24
C GLU A 8 2.31 17.96 16.81
N GLU A 9 1.33 18.88 16.80
CA GLU A 9 0.00 18.63 16.25
C GLU A 9 0.13 18.38 14.74
N THR A 10 0.23 17.10 14.37
CA THR A 10 0.08 16.68 12.99
C THR A 10 -1.40 16.79 12.63
N THR A 11 -1.83 17.99 12.23
CA THR A 11 -3.18 18.24 11.71
C THR A 11 -3.34 17.48 10.40
N THR A 12 -3.84 16.26 10.50
CA THR A 12 -4.17 15.45 9.33
C THR A 12 -5.56 15.90 8.88
N PHE A 13 -5.63 16.69 7.80
CA PHE A 13 -6.90 17.10 7.20
C PHE A 13 -7.60 15.87 6.62
N ARG A 14 -8.49 15.27 7.41
CA ARG A 14 -9.34 14.14 7.01
C ARG A 14 -10.55 14.69 6.26
N THR A 15 -10.43 14.82 4.94
CA THR A 15 -11.62 14.93 4.09
C THR A 15 -12.31 13.58 4.14
N GLU A 16 -13.39 13.48 4.91
CA GLU A 16 -14.18 12.28 5.05
C GLU A 16 -14.98 12.08 3.76
N VAL A 17 -14.51 11.17 2.91
CA VAL A 17 -15.26 10.79 1.70
C VAL A 17 -16.31 9.78 2.09
N ASP A 18 -17.58 10.13 1.87
CA ASP A 18 -18.71 9.25 2.10
C ASP A 18 -18.79 8.21 0.98
N VAL A 19 -18.02 7.12 1.16
CA VAL A 19 -18.15 5.92 0.33
C VAL A 19 -19.37 5.15 0.86
N PRO A 20 -20.45 4.98 0.06
CA PRO A 20 -21.65 4.29 0.52
C PRO A 20 -21.31 2.89 1.05
N SER A 21 -21.60 2.67 2.33
CA SER A 21 -21.22 1.44 3.03
C SER A 21 -21.81 0.16 2.39
N ASP A 22 -22.94 0.28 1.69
CA ASP A 22 -23.58 -0.80 0.92
C ASP A 22 -22.76 -1.25 -0.30
N ARG A 23 -21.82 -0.41 -0.77
CA ARG A 23 -20.88 -0.74 -1.86
C ARG A 23 -19.58 -1.34 -1.37
N ILE A 24 -19.27 -1.24 -0.08
CA ILE A 24 -18.06 -1.80 0.52
C ILE A 24 -18.35 -3.25 0.92
N ARG A 25 -17.79 -4.20 0.18
CA ARG A 25 -17.90 -5.63 0.51
C ARG A 25 -16.67 -6.08 1.27
N LEU A 26 -16.81 -6.29 2.57
CA LEU A 26 -15.75 -6.81 3.43
C LEU A 26 -15.72 -8.34 3.40
N GLY A 27 -14.53 -8.92 3.41
CA GLY A 27 -14.34 -10.37 3.50
C GLY A 27 -14.63 -11.17 2.23
N ILE A 28 -14.81 -10.51 1.08
CA ILE A 28 -14.91 -11.22 -0.20
C ILE A 28 -13.51 -11.53 -0.71
N PRO A 29 -13.15 -12.82 -0.88
CA PRO A 29 -11.88 -13.18 -1.47
C PRO A 29 -11.87 -12.76 -2.94
N PHE A 30 -10.78 -12.17 -3.39
CA PHE A 30 -10.50 -11.95 -4.80
C PHE A 30 -9.31 -12.81 -5.19
N ALA A 31 -9.30 -13.26 -6.43
CA ALA A 31 -8.21 -14.02 -7.02
C ALA A 31 -7.91 -13.45 -8.40
N PHE A 32 -6.64 -13.39 -8.73
CA PHE A 32 -6.15 -12.95 -10.02
C PHE A 32 -4.86 -13.70 -10.34
N GLU A 33 -4.57 -13.86 -11.62
CA GLU A 33 -3.33 -14.46 -12.09
C GLU A 33 -2.37 -13.36 -12.51
N ILE A 34 -1.13 -13.42 -12.03
CA ILE A 34 -0.07 -12.51 -12.45
C ILE A 34 0.73 -13.24 -13.53
N PRO A 35 0.79 -12.74 -14.78
CA PRO A 35 1.63 -13.34 -15.80
C PRO A 35 3.10 -13.06 -15.47
N ILE A 36 3.75 -14.00 -14.77
CA ILE A 36 5.17 -13.93 -14.47
C ILE A 36 5.93 -14.40 -15.71
N SER A 37 6.53 -13.46 -16.46
CA SER A 37 7.37 -13.79 -17.61
C SER A 37 8.55 -14.68 -17.20
N GLY A 38 8.99 -15.54 -18.12
CA GLY A 38 10.19 -16.38 -17.97
C GLY A 38 11.49 -15.60 -17.74
N ASP A 39 11.48 -14.27 -17.85
CA ASP A 39 12.64 -13.39 -17.64
C ASP A 39 12.64 -12.61 -16.29
N VAL A 40 11.56 -12.72 -15.50
CA VAL A 40 11.39 -12.16 -14.14
C VAL A 40 12.48 -12.62 -13.16
N GLN A 41 13.48 -11.80 -12.87
CA GLN A 41 14.59 -12.18 -11.97
C GLN A 41 14.11 -12.55 -10.56
N SER A 42 14.81 -13.45 -9.87
CA SER A 42 14.51 -13.74 -8.46
C SER A 42 14.73 -12.50 -7.58
N ALA A 43 13.92 -12.34 -6.55
CA ALA A 43 14.14 -11.29 -5.56
C ALA A 43 15.49 -11.51 -4.84
N TYR A 44 16.28 -10.45 -4.65
CA TYR A 44 17.56 -10.51 -3.94
C TYR A 44 17.83 -9.23 -3.15
N ARG A 45 18.73 -9.34 -2.16
CA ARG A 45 19.24 -8.21 -1.40
C ARG A 45 20.74 -8.36 -1.18
N GLY A 46 21.52 -7.48 -1.79
CA GLY A 46 22.97 -7.38 -1.61
C GLY A 46 23.36 -6.14 -0.81
N THR A 47 24.67 -5.93 -0.66
CA THR A 47 25.24 -4.78 0.07
C THR A 47 24.93 -3.44 -0.60
N TYR A 48 24.92 -3.41 -1.93
CA TYR A 48 24.80 -2.18 -2.72
C TYR A 48 23.60 -2.14 -3.66
N SER A 49 22.90 -3.26 -3.84
CA SER A 49 21.72 -3.35 -4.69
C SER A 49 20.70 -4.32 -4.13
N TYR A 50 19.45 -4.10 -4.47
CA TYR A 50 18.35 -5.01 -4.15
C TYR A 50 17.37 -5.05 -5.31
N TYR A 51 16.61 -6.12 -5.37
CA TYR A 51 15.56 -6.30 -6.35
C TYR A 51 14.39 -7.04 -5.67
N SER A 52 13.21 -6.41 -5.67
CA SER A 52 12.06 -6.87 -4.91
C SER A 52 10.76 -6.62 -5.66
N TYR A 53 9.74 -7.41 -5.34
CA TYR A 53 8.40 -7.29 -5.90
C TYR A 53 7.41 -6.80 -4.86
N MET A 54 6.44 -6.00 -5.31
CA MET A 54 5.38 -5.49 -4.46
C MET A 54 4.06 -5.56 -5.20
N LEU A 55 3.06 -6.13 -4.56
CA LEU A 55 1.68 -6.05 -5.00
C LEU A 55 1.08 -4.74 -4.46
N GLN A 56 0.54 -3.93 -5.35
CA GLN A 56 -0.15 -2.69 -4.98
C GLN A 56 -1.61 -2.78 -5.39
N ILE A 57 -2.50 -2.45 -4.46
CA ILE A 57 -3.94 -2.30 -4.70
C ILE A 57 -4.28 -0.85 -4.37
N GLY A 58 -4.76 -0.13 -5.36
CA GLY A 58 -5.27 1.24 -5.23
C GLY A 58 -6.78 1.25 -5.24
N LEU A 59 -7.37 2.09 -4.41
CA LEU A 59 -8.77 2.49 -4.47
C LEU A 59 -8.80 3.99 -4.76
N ASP A 60 -9.17 4.33 -5.98
CA ASP A 60 -9.31 5.72 -6.43
C ASP A 60 -10.60 6.32 -5.89
N ILE A 61 -10.49 7.45 -5.20
CA ILE A 61 -11.63 8.10 -4.56
C ILE A 61 -11.80 9.50 -5.16
N ALA A 62 -12.92 9.70 -5.87
CA ALA A 62 -13.23 11.01 -6.42
C ALA A 62 -13.30 12.07 -5.29
N TRP A 63 -12.54 13.16 -5.46
CA TRP A 63 -12.46 14.27 -4.50
C TRP A 63 -11.92 13.88 -3.11
N GLY A 64 -11.24 12.74 -3.03
CA GLY A 64 -10.63 12.18 -1.83
C GLY A 64 -9.13 11.97 -1.94
N PHE A 65 -8.57 11.38 -0.89
CA PHE A 65 -7.24 10.77 -0.96
C PHE A 65 -7.38 9.32 -1.41
N ASP A 66 -6.56 8.92 -2.37
CA ASP A 66 -6.51 7.52 -2.80
C ASP A 66 -6.00 6.63 -1.67
N LEU A 67 -6.62 5.46 -1.53
CA LEU A 67 -6.18 4.44 -0.58
C LEU A 67 -5.28 3.46 -1.31
N VAL A 68 -4.03 3.36 -0.88
CA VAL A 68 -3.05 2.44 -1.46
C VAL A 68 -2.62 1.43 -0.42
N ALA A 69 -2.89 0.15 -0.69
CA ALA A 69 -2.38 -0.97 0.08
C ALA A 69 -1.23 -1.63 -0.69
N GLN A 70 -0.08 -1.80 -0.03
CA GLN A 70 1.10 -2.44 -0.59
C GLN A 70 1.43 -3.69 0.20
N THR A 71 1.65 -4.81 -0.49
CA THR A 71 2.06 -6.08 0.11
C THR A 71 3.33 -6.57 -0.60
N PRO A 72 4.46 -6.73 0.09
CA PRO A 72 5.66 -7.30 -0.50
C PRO A 72 5.40 -8.76 -0.87
N ILE A 73 5.89 -9.19 -2.04
CA ILE A 73 5.79 -10.57 -2.50
C ILE A 73 7.17 -11.11 -2.85
N VAL A 74 7.34 -12.42 -2.69
CA VAL A 74 8.58 -13.12 -3.05
C VAL A 74 8.28 -14.05 -4.22
N ILE A 75 8.98 -13.83 -5.33
CA ILE A 75 8.96 -14.73 -6.48
C ILE A 75 10.22 -15.59 -6.38
N VAL A 76 10.01 -16.90 -6.24
CA VAL A 76 11.09 -17.91 -6.23
C VAL A 76 10.98 -18.71 -7.53
N ARG A 77 12.11 -18.92 -8.18
CA ARG A 77 12.25 -19.83 -9.32
C ARG A 77 12.93 -21.11 -8.87
#